data_AF-A0AAD5QY17-F1
#
_entry.id   AF-A0AAD5QY17-F1
#
_cell.length_a   1.000
_cell.length_b   1.000
_cell.length_c   1.000
_cell.angle_alpha   90.00
_cell.angle_beta   90.00
_cell.angle_gamma   90.00
#
_symmetry.space_group_name_H-M   'P 1'
#
loop_
_entity.id
_entity.type
_entity.pdbx_description
1 polymer ?
#
loop_
_entity_poly.entity_id
_entity_poly.type
_entity_poly.pdbx_seq_one_letter_code
_entity_poly.pdbx_strand_id
1 'polypeptide(L)'
;MKRLSENAETALVSRKCIKLNREELESADTATLIEKLISLTDQLNERNEMVRMWKTRLALARLQVLQIDKELKDVLKERNDAYYERIGRREKEITELRDAVKALESGKDCKILYEFLASKKNLVKNALCAIRKEKKDYAQEISERDAKIAELEKELYQYRRYVIEQVASEHTELDRKRIRNPMLLVRSRSCSRKKKKVGS
;
A
#
# COMPACT_ATOMS: atom_id res chain seq x y z
N MET A 1 51.21 -2.23 6.44
CA MET A 1 50.91 -3.00 5.22
C MET A 1 51.97 -2.70 4.17
N LYS A 2 52.64 -3.73 3.66
CA LYS A 2 53.63 -3.66 2.57
C LYS A 2 52.92 -3.51 1.21
N ARG A 3 53.43 -2.62 0.35
CA ARG A 3 53.39 -2.64 -1.14
C ARG A 3 54.66 -1.87 -1.54
N LEU A 4 55.79 -2.42 -2.00
CA LEU A 4 56.05 -3.31 -3.15
C LEU A 4 55.20 -2.94 -4.37
N SER A 5 55.69 -2.05 -5.23
CA SER A 5 56.22 -2.49 -6.53
C SER A 5 57.04 -1.37 -7.17
N GLU A 6 58.22 -1.74 -7.64
CA GLU A 6 59.11 -0.97 -8.47
C GLU A 6 58.38 -0.37 -9.67
N ASN A 7 58.46 0.94 -9.87
CA ASN A 7 58.38 1.51 -11.21
C ASN A 7 59.75 2.07 -11.55
N ALA A 8 60.65 1.13 -11.86
CA ALA A 8 61.86 1.36 -12.62
C ALA A 8 61.48 1.70 -14.07
N GLU A 9 60.88 2.86 -14.29
CA GLU A 9 60.84 3.51 -15.60
C GLU A 9 61.81 4.69 -15.58
N THR A 10 63.07 4.39 -15.23
CA THR A 10 64.16 4.99 -15.98
C THR A 10 63.95 4.61 -17.43
N ALA A 11 63.18 5.42 -18.16
CA ALA A 11 63.15 5.37 -19.61
C ALA A 11 64.62 5.35 -20.04
N LEU A 12 65.07 4.18 -20.48
CA LEU A 12 66.28 3.96 -21.22
C LEU A 12 66.14 4.84 -22.46
N VAL A 13 66.45 6.12 -22.30
CA VAL A 13 66.82 7.00 -23.40
C VAL A 13 68.00 6.28 -23.99
N SER A 14 67.75 5.52 -25.05
CA SER A 14 68.76 4.84 -25.82
C SER A 14 69.68 5.95 -26.33
N ARG A 15 70.70 6.27 -25.53
CA ARG A 15 71.82 7.11 -25.94
C ARG A 15 72.52 6.25 -26.98
N LYS A 16 72.08 6.35 -28.22
CA LYS A 16 72.87 5.90 -29.36
C LYS A 16 74.13 6.76 -29.31
N CYS A 17 75.14 6.32 -28.57
CA CYS A 17 76.48 6.81 -28.75
C CYS A 17 76.80 6.55 -30.22
N ILE A 18 76.93 7.62 -30.99
CA ILE A 18 77.39 7.55 -32.37
C ILE A 18 78.83 7.06 -32.26
N LYS A 19 79.02 5.74 -32.38
CA LYS A 19 80.35 5.13 -32.46
C LYS A 19 80.87 5.46 -33.84
N LEU A 20 81.64 6.54 -33.95
CA LEU A 20 82.39 6.82 -35.16
C LEU A 20 83.56 5.83 -35.19
N ASN A 21 83.66 5.06 -36.28
CA ASN A 21 84.81 4.19 -36.50
C ASN A 21 86.02 5.09 -36.74
N ARG A 22 87.11 4.85 -36.01
CA ARG A 22 88.34 5.66 -36.08
C ARG A 22 88.88 5.79 -37.50
N GLU A 23 88.77 4.72 -38.29
CA GLU A 23 89.21 4.66 -39.69
C GLU A 23 88.41 5.60 -40.61
N GLU A 24 87.10 5.76 -40.38
CA GLU A 24 86.24 6.68 -41.16
C GLU A 24 86.52 8.16 -40.86
N LEU A 25 87.11 8.45 -39.70
CA LEU A 25 87.48 9.81 -39.29
C LEU A 25 88.83 10.23 -39.87
N GLU A 26 89.76 9.28 -39.96
CA GLU A 26 91.12 9.50 -40.47
C GLU A 26 91.15 9.57 -42.02
N SER A 27 90.20 8.93 -42.72
CA SER A 27 90.08 8.97 -44.19
C SER A 27 89.15 10.06 -44.73
N ALA A 28 88.48 10.83 -43.87
CA ALA A 28 87.49 11.82 -44.27
C ALA A 28 88.13 13.19 -44.54
N ASP A 29 87.75 13.81 -45.65
CA ASP A 29 88.17 15.18 -45.96
C ASP A 29 87.62 16.16 -44.92
N THR A 30 88.41 17.19 -44.60
CA THR A 30 88.09 18.19 -43.57
C THR A 30 86.70 18.83 -43.74
N ALA A 31 86.26 19.06 -44.97
CA ALA A 31 84.93 19.59 -45.29
C ALA A 31 83.80 18.66 -44.81
N THR A 32 83.93 17.35 -45.03
CA THR A 32 82.91 16.37 -44.62
C THR A 32 82.82 16.22 -43.10
N LEU A 33 83.94 16.40 -42.40
CA LEU A 33 83.97 16.44 -40.93
C LEU A 33 83.28 17.70 -40.39
N ILE A 34 83.48 18.85 -41.03
CA ILE A 34 82.82 20.11 -40.67
C ILE A 34 81.29 20.00 -40.83
N GLU A 35 80.80 19.46 -41.95
CA GLU A 35 79.35 19.27 -42.17
C GLU A 35 78.71 18.33 -41.15
N LYS A 36 79.39 17.23 -40.81
CA LYS A 36 78.94 16.31 -39.75
C LYS A 36 78.88 17.00 -38.39
N LEU A 37 79.88 17.83 -38.06
CA LEU A 37 79.89 18.60 -36.81
C LEU A 37 78.71 19.58 -36.74
N ILE A 38 78.42 20.28 -37.83
CA ILE A 38 77.26 21.19 -37.92
C ILE A 38 75.96 20.40 -37.73
N SER A 39 75.77 19.29 -38.46
CA SER A 39 74.57 18.46 -38.33
C SER A 39 74.37 17.89 -36.92
N LEU A 40 75.44 17.43 -36.27
CA LEU A 40 75.38 16.95 -34.89
C LEU A 40 75.05 18.09 -33.91
N THR A 41 75.53 19.30 -34.18
CA THR A 41 75.21 20.50 -33.38
C THR A 41 73.74 20.85 -33.50
N ASP A 42 73.17 20.81 -34.71
CA ASP A 42 71.75 21.07 -34.94
C ASP A 42 70.86 20.01 -34.28
N GLN A 43 71.19 18.73 -34.44
CA GLN A 43 70.48 17.64 -33.76
C GLN A 43 70.53 17.78 -32.22
N LEU A 44 71.67 18.19 -31.66
CA LEU A 44 71.80 18.43 -30.23
C LEU A 44 70.90 19.60 -29.79
N ASN A 45 70.84 20.68 -30.58
CA ASN A 45 69.98 21.83 -30.31
C ASN A 45 68.49 21.45 -30.35
N GLU A 46 68.03 20.74 -31.38
CA GLU A 46 66.66 20.25 -31.47
C GLU A 46 66.29 19.34 -30.28
N ARG A 47 67.18 18.41 -29.91
CA ARG A 47 66.97 17.53 -28.75
C ARG A 47 66.88 18.33 -27.46
N ASN A 48 67.71 19.37 -27.30
CA ASN A 48 67.67 20.25 -26.14
C ASN A 48 66.37 21.07 -26.06
N GLU A 49 65.85 21.54 -27.19
CA GLU A 49 64.57 22.25 -27.25
C GLU A 49 63.39 21.32 -26.92
N MET A 50 63.39 20.12 -27.48
CA MET A 50 62.38 19.10 -27.15
C MET A 50 62.41 18.79 -25.66
N VAL A 51 63.58 18.55 -25.07
CA VAL A 51 63.70 18.31 -23.62
C VAL A 51 63.19 19.49 -22.80
N ARG A 52 63.47 20.73 -23.20
CA ARG A 52 62.92 21.93 -22.54
C ARG A 52 61.39 21.96 -22.61
N MET A 53 60.81 21.74 -23.80
CA MET A 53 59.36 21.68 -23.99
C MET A 53 58.72 20.59 -23.13
N TRP A 54 59.28 19.37 -23.10
CA TRP A 54 58.76 18.28 -22.27
C TRP A 54 58.85 18.58 -20.79
N LYS A 55 59.94 19.19 -20.31
CA LYS A 55 60.07 19.66 -18.92
C LYS A 55 58.99 20.68 -18.57
N THR A 56 58.73 21.65 -19.44
CA THR A 56 57.67 22.64 -19.24
C THR A 56 56.29 21.99 -19.21
N ARG A 57 55.99 21.09 -20.16
CA ARG A 57 54.72 20.35 -20.19
C ARG A 57 54.51 19.53 -18.92
N LEU A 58 55.55 18.85 -18.45
CA LEU A 58 55.51 18.07 -17.21
C LEU A 58 55.28 18.96 -15.99
N ALA A 59 55.94 20.12 -15.91
CA ALA A 59 55.74 21.08 -14.83
C ALA A 59 54.30 21.61 -14.80
N LEU A 60 53.75 21.99 -15.95
CA LEU A 60 52.36 22.44 -16.07
C LEU A 60 51.36 21.36 -15.68
N ALA A 61 51.55 20.12 -16.13
CA ALA A 61 50.71 19.00 -15.75
C ALA A 61 50.72 18.75 -14.23
N ARG A 62 51.90 18.85 -13.59
CA ARG A 62 52.01 18.75 -12.12
C ARG A 62 51.24 19.85 -11.40
N LEU A 63 51.33 21.10 -11.88
CA LEU A 63 50.58 22.21 -11.30
C LEU A 63 49.07 22.03 -11.47
N GLN A 64 48.61 21.55 -12.63
CA GLN A 64 47.20 21.26 -12.87
C GLN A 64 46.67 20.18 -11.92
N VAL A 65 47.44 19.11 -11.68
CA VAL A 65 47.05 18.07 -10.72
C VAL A 65 46.92 18.64 -9.30
N LEU A 66 47.85 19.49 -8.87
CA LEU A 66 47.78 20.13 -7.55
C LEU A 66 46.57 21.07 -7.42
N GLN A 67 46.25 21.80 -8.48
CA GLN A 67 45.09 22.68 -8.52
C GLN A 67 43.79 21.88 -8.41
N ILE A 68 43.65 20.80 -9.18
CA ILE A 68 42.48 19.91 -9.13
C ILE A 68 42.35 19.23 -7.77
N ASP A 69 43.45 18.79 -7.15
CA ASP A 69 43.44 18.18 -5.81
C ASP A 69 42.92 19.17 -4.74
N LYS A 70 43.30 20.45 -4.87
CA LYS A 70 42.80 21.51 -4.00
C LYS A 70 41.30 21.73 -4.20
N GLU A 71 40.85 21.92 -5.44
CA GLU A 71 39.44 22.11 -5.76
C GLU A 71 38.58 20.93 -5.30
N LEU A 72 39.08 19.70 -5.46
CA LEU A 72 38.40 18.50 -4.98
C LEU A 72 38.24 18.50 -3.47
N LYS A 73 39.28 18.90 -2.72
CA LYS A 73 39.21 19.01 -1.26
C LYS A 73 38.21 20.06 -0.81
N ASP A 74 38.18 21.21 -1.48
CA ASP A 74 37.27 22.30 -1.16
C ASP A 74 35.80 21.88 -1.41
N VAL A 75 35.51 21.26 -2.56
CA VAL A 75 34.17 20.74 -2.88
C VAL A 75 33.73 19.62 -1.93
N LEU A 76 34.65 18.72 -1.56
CA LEU A 76 34.35 17.66 -0.59
C LEU A 76 33.99 18.23 0.78
N LYS A 77 34.69 19.28 1.21
CA LYS A 77 34.41 19.97 2.46
C LYS A 77 33.04 20.62 2.43
N GLU A 78 32.75 21.43 1.41
CA GLU A 78 31.45 22.10 1.24
C GLU A 78 30.29 21.09 1.21
N ARG A 79 30.45 19.99 0.45
CA ARG A 79 29.45 18.91 0.39
C ARG A 79 29.19 18.30 1.77
N ASN A 80 30.25 18.05 2.54
CA ASN A 80 30.11 17.45 3.86
C ASN A 80 29.47 18.43 4.84
N ASP A 81 29.87 19.70 4.83
CA ASP A 81 29.28 20.75 5.66
C ASP A 81 27.77 20.87 5.37
N ALA A 82 27.38 20.94 4.09
CA ALA A 82 25.97 20.98 3.67
C ALA A 82 25.17 19.73 4.11
N TYR A 83 25.79 18.54 4.05
CA TYR A 83 25.18 17.29 4.49
C TYR A 83 24.92 17.30 6.01
N TYR A 84 25.92 17.63 6.81
CA TYR A 84 25.79 17.62 8.27
C TYR A 84 24.89 18.76 8.78
N GLU A 85 24.92 19.94 8.16
CA GLU A 85 23.95 20.98 8.47
C GLU A 85 22.51 20.55 8.22
N ARG A 86 22.26 19.85 7.09
CA ARG A 86 20.92 19.34 6.77
C ARG A 86 20.46 18.31 7.79
N ILE A 87 21.36 17.42 8.22
CA ILE A 87 21.07 16.47 9.30
C ILE A 87 20.74 17.21 10.59
N GLY A 88 21.57 18.18 10.99
CA GLY A 88 21.33 18.96 12.21
C GLY A 88 20.01 19.72 12.19
N ARG A 89 19.60 20.28 11.05
CA ARG A 89 18.26 20.91 10.90
C ARG A 89 17.14 19.91 11.11
N ARG A 90 17.24 18.72 10.50
CA ARG A 90 16.23 17.65 10.64
C ARG A 90 16.16 17.11 12.06
N GLU A 91 17.29 16.97 12.74
CA GLU A 91 17.31 16.53 14.13
C GLU A 91 16.60 17.52 15.04
N LYS A 92 16.81 18.83 14.85
CA LYS A 92 16.06 19.89 15.56
C LYS A 92 14.56 19.80 15.32
N GLU A 93 14.14 19.68 14.06
CA GLU A 93 12.73 19.52 13.69
C GLU A 93 12.10 18.26 14.34
N ILE A 94 12.83 17.14 14.33
CA ILE A 94 12.37 15.90 14.99
C ILE A 94 12.21 16.11 16.49
N THR A 95 13.12 16.82 17.14
CA THR A 95 13.00 17.10 18.59
C THR A 95 11.81 17.99 18.89
N GLU A 96 11.60 19.06 18.11
CA GLU A 96 10.47 19.98 18.27
C GLU A 96 9.13 19.25 18.06
N LEU A 97 9.02 18.43 17.02
CA LEU A 97 7.81 17.63 16.77
C LEU A 97 7.54 16.61 17.88
N ARG A 98 8.59 15.96 18.41
CA ARG A 98 8.43 15.03 19.54
C ARG A 98 7.90 15.73 20.78
N ASP A 99 8.38 16.94 21.06
CA ASP A 99 7.93 17.70 22.22
C ASP A 99 6.50 18.24 22.03
N ALA A 100 6.15 18.67 20.82
CA ALA A 100 4.77 19.03 20.47
C ALA A 100 3.80 17.86 20.62
N VAL A 101 4.17 16.66 20.18
CA VAL A 101 3.36 15.44 20.37
C VAL A 101 3.16 15.14 21.85
N LYS A 102 4.22 15.17 22.66
CA LYS A 102 4.09 14.98 24.12
C LYS A 102 3.17 16.01 24.77
N ALA A 103 3.26 17.27 24.36
CA ALA A 103 2.39 18.33 24.86
C ALA A 103 0.92 18.04 24.54
N LEU A 104 0.61 17.63 23.31
CA LEU A 104 -0.74 17.25 22.89
C LEU A 104 -1.26 16.01 23.62
N GLU A 105 -0.42 14.98 23.80
CA GLU A 105 -0.77 13.77 24.56
C GLU A 105 -1.04 14.07 26.03
N SER A 106 -0.30 15.02 26.62
CA SER A 106 -0.54 15.51 27.97
C SER A 106 -1.78 16.41 28.09
N GLY A 107 -2.34 16.85 26.96
CA GLY A 107 -3.52 17.68 26.87
C GLY A 107 -4.72 16.97 27.48
N LYS A 108 -5.28 17.55 28.54
CA LYS A 108 -6.48 17.03 29.22
C LYS A 108 -7.65 16.87 28.24
N ASP A 109 -7.76 17.77 27.27
CA ASP A 109 -8.83 17.77 26.27
C ASP A 109 -8.83 16.50 25.40
N CYS A 110 -7.66 16.03 24.96
CA CYS A 110 -7.55 14.79 24.19
C CYS A 110 -8.00 13.57 25.00
N LYS A 111 -7.65 13.53 26.30
CA LYS A 111 -8.07 12.48 27.21
C LYS A 111 -9.59 12.50 27.44
N ILE A 112 -10.16 13.68 27.70
CA ILE A 112 -11.60 13.87 27.90
C ILE A 112 -12.38 13.45 26.65
N LEU A 113 -11.91 13.85 25.46
CA LEU A 113 -12.50 13.44 24.18
C LEU A 113 -12.48 11.92 24.00
N TYR A 114 -11.36 11.26 24.31
CA TYR A 114 -11.25 9.81 24.21
C TYR A 114 -12.21 9.09 25.16
N GLU A 115 -12.27 9.53 26.43
CA GLU A 115 -13.19 8.99 27.45
C GLU A 115 -14.66 9.19 27.04
N PHE A 116 -15.02 10.37 26.52
CA PHE A 116 -16.37 10.66 26.03
C PHE A 116 -16.78 9.75 24.87
N LEU A 117 -15.89 9.56 23.89
CA LEU A 117 -16.14 8.66 22.76
C LEU A 117 -16.26 7.19 23.21
N ALA A 118 -15.41 6.76 24.14
CA ALA A 118 -15.48 5.42 24.72
C ALA A 118 -16.80 5.20 25.47
N SER A 119 -17.24 6.18 26.26
CA SER A 119 -18.53 6.16 26.97
C SER A 119 -19.71 6.06 26.00
N LYS A 120 -19.74 6.90 24.96
CA LYS A 120 -20.78 6.84 23.91
C LYS A 120 -20.83 5.50 23.18
N LYS A 121 -19.65 4.96 22.83
CA LYS A 121 -19.55 3.63 22.18
C LYS A 121 -20.17 2.54 23.05
N ASN A 122 -19.90 2.55 24.35
CA ASN A 122 -20.45 1.58 25.30
C ASN A 122 -21.97 1.73 25.45
N LEU A 123 -22.47 2.97 25.52
CA LEU A 123 -23.90 3.24 25.59
C LEU A 123 -24.64 2.68 24.37
N VAL A 124 -24.15 2.96 23.17
CA VAL A 124 -24.74 2.44 21.91
C VAL A 124 -24.70 0.91 21.88
N LYS A 125 -23.58 0.30 22.30
CA LYS A 125 -23.45 -1.16 22.36
C LYS A 125 -24.48 -1.78 23.32
N ASN A 126 -24.70 -1.17 24.48
CA ASN A 126 -25.67 -1.65 25.47
C ASN A 126 -27.11 -1.51 24.96
N ALA A 127 -27.45 -0.37 24.35
CA ALA A 127 -28.76 -0.16 23.73
C ALA A 127 -29.06 -1.19 22.64
N LEU A 128 -28.09 -1.47 21.75
CA LEU A 128 -28.23 -2.51 20.73
C LEU A 128 -28.40 -3.91 21.33
N CYS A 129 -27.73 -4.20 22.45
CA CYS A 129 -27.89 -5.48 23.15
C CYS A 129 -29.30 -5.63 23.73
N ALA A 130 -29.83 -4.58 24.36
CA ALA A 130 -31.19 -4.56 24.90
C ALA A 130 -32.23 -4.78 23.79
N ILE A 131 -32.15 -4.00 22.70
CA ILE A 131 -33.06 -4.12 21.54
C ILE A 131 -33.01 -5.54 20.95
N ARG A 132 -31.83 -6.15 20.87
CA ARG A 132 -31.69 -7.53 20.36
C ARG A 132 -32.33 -8.58 21.28
N LYS A 133 -32.32 -8.37 22.60
CA LYS A 133 -33.00 -9.26 23.55
C LYS A 133 -34.51 -9.11 23.42
N GLU A 134 -35.01 -7.89 23.49
CA GLU A 134 -36.45 -7.59 23.31
C GLU A 134 -36.97 -8.17 21.99
N LYS A 135 -36.22 -8.01 20.89
CA LYS A 135 -36.61 -8.60 19.60
C LYS A 135 -36.73 -10.13 19.63
N LYS A 136 -35.86 -10.82 20.38
CA LYS A 136 -35.93 -12.27 20.54
C LYS A 136 -37.13 -12.67 21.39
N ASP A 137 -37.37 -11.94 22.48
CA ASP A 137 -38.49 -12.19 23.38
C ASP A 137 -39.83 -12.01 22.65
N TYR A 138 -39.98 -10.94 21.85
CA TYR A 138 -41.16 -10.74 21.00
C TYR A 138 -41.31 -11.83 19.92
N ALA A 139 -40.21 -12.25 19.28
CA ALA A 139 -40.27 -13.34 18.31
C ALA A 139 -40.75 -14.66 18.94
N GLN A 140 -40.32 -14.93 20.17
CA GLN A 140 -40.77 -16.08 20.95
C GLN A 140 -42.27 -15.97 21.31
N GLU A 141 -42.71 -14.83 21.83
CA GLU A 141 -44.11 -14.57 22.16
C GLU A 141 -45.04 -14.71 20.94
N ILE A 142 -44.61 -14.20 19.77
CA ILE A 142 -45.33 -14.36 18.52
C ILE A 142 -45.46 -15.85 18.15
N SER A 143 -44.38 -16.61 18.23
CA SER A 143 -44.39 -18.05 17.94
C SER A 143 -45.34 -18.83 18.86
N GLU A 144 -45.40 -18.48 20.15
CA GLU A 144 -46.32 -19.11 21.12
C GLU A 144 -47.78 -18.79 20.80
N ARG A 145 -48.06 -17.53 20.41
CA ARG A 145 -49.41 -17.11 19.99
C ARG A 145 -49.84 -17.81 18.69
N ASP A 146 -48.95 -17.92 17.71
CA ASP A 146 -49.22 -18.61 16.45
C ASP A 146 -49.54 -20.10 16.70
N ALA A 147 -48.81 -20.76 17.62
CA ALA A 147 -49.11 -22.13 18.02
C ALA A 147 -50.51 -22.25 18.66
N LYS A 148 -50.88 -21.31 19.53
CA LYS A 148 -52.22 -21.30 20.15
C LYS A 148 -53.33 -21.04 19.15
N ILE A 149 -53.12 -20.17 18.18
CA ILE A 149 -54.07 -19.92 17.08
C ILE A 149 -54.30 -21.23 16.30
N ALA A 150 -53.22 -21.95 15.94
CA ALA A 150 -53.34 -23.23 15.23
C ALA A 150 -54.10 -24.31 16.02
N GLU A 151 -53.91 -24.38 17.35
CA GLU A 151 -54.71 -25.26 18.22
C GLU A 151 -56.21 -24.90 18.18
N LEU A 152 -56.54 -23.62 18.35
CA LEU A 152 -57.93 -23.14 18.34
C LEU A 152 -58.59 -23.35 16.98
N GLU A 153 -57.86 -23.17 15.88
CA GLU A 153 -58.35 -23.48 14.53
C GLU A 153 -58.67 -24.96 14.36
N LYS A 154 -57.84 -25.86 14.92
CA LYS A 154 -58.10 -27.31 14.94
C LYS A 154 -59.34 -27.65 15.76
N GLU A 155 -59.49 -27.08 16.95
CA GLU A 155 -60.68 -27.25 17.79
C GLU A 155 -61.95 -26.75 17.08
N LEU A 156 -61.91 -25.56 16.48
CA LEU A 156 -63.01 -25.01 15.69
C LEU A 156 -63.40 -25.92 14.53
N TYR A 157 -62.42 -26.49 13.82
CA TYR A 157 -62.68 -27.45 12.75
C TYR A 157 -63.37 -28.72 13.28
N GLN A 158 -62.90 -29.28 14.40
CA GLN A 158 -63.52 -30.44 15.04
C GLN A 158 -64.96 -30.16 15.48
N TYR A 159 -65.20 -29.01 16.10
CA TYR A 159 -66.55 -28.58 16.49
C TYR A 159 -67.47 -28.42 15.28
N ARG A 160 -67.02 -27.75 14.22
CA ARG A 160 -67.79 -27.61 12.98
C ARG A 160 -68.16 -28.96 12.39
N ARG A 161 -67.21 -29.91 12.37
CA ARG A 161 -67.46 -31.28 11.91
C ARG A 161 -68.49 -32.00 12.77
N TYR A 162 -68.36 -31.94 14.09
CA TYR A 162 -69.31 -32.54 15.04
C TYR A 162 -70.74 -32.00 14.85
N VAL A 163 -70.90 -30.69 14.70
CA VAL A 163 -72.20 -30.05 14.45
C VAL A 163 -72.81 -30.53 13.13
N ILE A 164 -72.01 -30.62 12.06
CA ILE A 164 -72.49 -31.13 10.76
C ILE A 164 -72.95 -32.60 10.88
N GLU A 165 -72.18 -33.45 11.57
CA GLU A 165 -72.51 -34.86 11.77
C GLU A 165 -73.80 -35.05 12.61
N GLN A 166 -74.02 -34.23 13.63
CA GLN A 166 -75.26 -34.18 14.41
C GLN A 166 -76.48 -33.85 13.52
N VAL A 167 -76.39 -32.75 12.75
CA VAL A 167 -77.48 -32.33 11.85
C VAL A 167 -77.78 -33.38 10.78
N ALA A 168 -76.75 -34.02 10.22
CA ALA A 168 -76.94 -35.10 9.25
C ALA A 168 -77.62 -36.34 9.87
N SER A 169 -77.23 -36.70 11.10
CA SER A 169 -77.82 -37.83 11.83
C SER A 169 -79.30 -37.59 12.13
N GLU A 170 -79.68 -36.39 12.59
CA GLU A 170 -81.07 -35.99 12.82
C GLU A 170 -81.94 -36.10 11.55
N HIS A 171 -81.40 -35.72 10.38
CA HIS A 171 -82.09 -35.87 9.11
C HIS A 171 -82.34 -37.34 8.73
N THR A 172 -81.36 -38.23 8.95
CA THR A 172 -81.56 -39.67 8.67
C THR A 172 -82.54 -40.35 9.64
N GLU A 173 -82.64 -39.89 10.90
CA GLU A 173 -83.67 -40.37 11.83
C GLU A 173 -85.08 -39.91 11.44
N LEU A 174 -85.22 -38.68 10.94
CA LEU A 174 -86.48 -38.16 10.41
C LEU A 174 -86.94 -38.95 9.17
N ASP A 175 -86.02 -39.31 8.27
CA ASP A 175 -86.34 -40.14 7.10
C ASP A 175 -86.69 -41.59 7.48
N ARG A 176 -86.01 -42.19 8.47
CA ARG A 176 -86.39 -43.53 9.01
C ARG A 176 -87.76 -43.53 9.69
N LYS A 177 -88.13 -42.45 10.39
CA LYS A 177 -89.48 -42.28 10.97
C LYS A 177 -90.56 -42.11 9.89
N ARG A 178 -90.24 -41.50 8.75
CA ARG A 178 -91.16 -41.43 7.58
C ARG A 178 -91.39 -42.80 6.93
N ILE A 179 -90.37 -43.67 6.88
CA ILE A 179 -90.50 -45.01 6.26
C ILE A 179 -91.30 -45.98 7.15
N ARG A 180 -91.26 -45.85 8.49
CA ARG A 180 -92.05 -46.70 9.41
C ARG A 180 -93.51 -46.27 9.59
N ASN A 181 -93.93 -45.15 9.01
CA ASN A 181 -95.30 -44.66 9.10
C ASN A 181 -95.79 -44.18 7.72
N PRO A 182 -96.30 -45.08 6.85
CA PRO A 182 -96.78 -44.69 5.52
C PRO A 182 -98.12 -43.92 5.53
N MET A 183 -98.68 -43.57 6.70
CA MET A 183 -100.03 -43.03 6.80
C MET A 183 -100.19 -41.51 6.89
N LEU A 184 -99.14 -40.72 6.64
CA LEU A 184 -99.29 -39.26 6.49
C LEU A 184 -98.70 -38.76 5.17
N LEU A 185 -99.15 -39.38 4.07
CA LEU A 185 -99.08 -38.80 2.73
C LEU A 185 -100.48 -38.40 2.26
N VAL A 186 -101.03 -37.28 2.72
CA VAL A 186 -102.02 -36.51 1.92
C VAL A 186 -101.92 -35.01 2.20
N ARG A 187 -101.41 -34.32 1.16
CA ARG A 187 -101.82 -33.02 0.60
C ARG A 187 -102.25 -31.88 1.55
N SER A 188 -101.52 -30.78 1.40
CA SER A 188 -102.14 -29.50 1.04
C SER A 188 -101.23 -28.71 0.10
N ARG A 189 -101.62 -28.70 -1.19
CA ARG A 189 -101.24 -27.67 -2.15
C ARG A 189 -102.02 -26.40 -1.80
N SER A 190 -101.39 -25.23 -1.83
CA SER A 190 -101.74 -24.09 -2.71
C SER A 190 -101.19 -22.74 -2.24
N CYS A 191 -100.64 -21.98 -3.20
CA CYS A 191 -100.68 -20.50 -3.33
C CYS A 191 -100.11 -19.64 -2.17
N SER A 192 -99.16 -18.71 -2.37
CA SER A 192 -99.19 -17.65 -3.39
C SER A 192 -97.83 -16.98 -3.60
N ARG A 193 -97.54 -16.65 -4.86
CA ARG A 193 -96.62 -15.59 -5.30
C ARG A 193 -96.88 -14.27 -4.56
N LYS A 194 -95.81 -13.58 -4.15
CA LYS A 194 -95.55 -12.19 -4.58
C LYS A 194 -94.10 -11.74 -4.29
N LYS A 195 -93.48 -11.21 -5.35
CA LYS A 195 -92.21 -10.47 -5.38
C LYS A 195 -92.37 -9.07 -4.74
N LYS A 196 -91.31 -8.56 -4.11
CA LYS A 196 -90.68 -7.21 -4.28
C LYS A 196 -89.46 -7.14 -3.34
N LYS A 197 -88.20 -7.15 -3.80
CA LYS A 197 -87.36 -6.13 -4.45
C LYS A 197 -87.04 -4.89 -3.58
N VAL A 198 -85.73 -4.77 -3.26
CA VAL A 198 -84.87 -3.55 -3.10
C VAL A 198 -85.14 -2.69 -1.86
N GLY A 199 -84.18 -2.26 -1.05
CA GLY A 199 -82.72 -2.27 -1.10
C GLY A 199 -82.20 -0.96 -0.49
N SER A 200 -81.29 -1.07 0.48
CA SER A 200 -80.24 -0.12 0.89
C SER A 200 -79.10 -0.96 1.48
#